data_AF-A0AAV1KI44-F1
#
_entry.id   AF-A0AAV1KI44-F1
#
_cell.length_a   1.000
_cell.length_b   1.000
_cell.length_c   1.000
_cell.angle_alpha   90.00
_cell.angle_beta   90.00
_cell.angle_gamma   90.00
#
_symmetry.space_group_name_H-M   'P 1'
#
loop_
_entity.id
_entity.type
_entity.pdbx_description
1 polymer ?
#
loop_
_entity_poly.entity_id
_entity_poly.type
_entity_poly.pdbx_seq_one_letter_code
_entity_poly.pdbx_strand_id
1 'polypeptide(L)'
;MSVLKVNSLECYVCENQEDNNEKCVKTIATCVYGQDVCLTEIRWGSTPYWSQGAKKQYYVSKRCSNRTECATTRERYMSLCTHIWYQDWVCSDCCQGDRCNYYIISGNGNFKPILSLLLGGFILSRL
;
A
#
# COMPACT_ATOMS: atom_id res chain seq x y z
N MET A 1 -35.44 -9.99 -1.43
CA MET A 1 -34.16 -10.51 -1.96
C MET A 1 -33.20 -9.35 -2.11
N SER A 2 -32.23 -9.21 -1.21
CA SER A 2 -31.14 -8.25 -1.34
C SER A 2 -30.13 -8.79 -2.35
N VAL A 3 -30.05 -8.15 -3.52
CA VAL A 3 -29.03 -8.43 -4.53
C VAL A 3 -27.69 -7.95 -3.95
N LEU A 4 -26.84 -8.87 -3.51
CA LEU A 4 -25.46 -8.53 -3.15
C LEU A 4 -24.75 -8.08 -4.42
N LYS A 5 -24.53 -6.77 -4.56
CA LYS A 5 -23.80 -6.17 -5.66
C LYS A 5 -22.32 -6.57 -5.52
N VAL A 6 -21.88 -7.54 -6.32
CA VAL A 6 -20.46 -7.89 -6.42
C VAL A 6 -19.78 -6.82 -7.28
N ASN A 7 -19.17 -5.83 -6.63
CA ASN A 7 -18.30 -4.89 -7.31
C ASN A 7 -16.90 -5.50 -7.43
N SER A 8 -16.32 -5.43 -8.62
CA SER A 8 -14.88 -5.65 -8.82
C SER A 8 -14.11 -4.51 -8.16
N LEU A 9 -13.00 -4.84 -7.48
CA LEU A 9 -12.12 -3.88 -6.82
C LEU A 9 -11.72 -2.76 -7.79
N GLU A 10 -11.77 -1.52 -7.34
CA GLU A 10 -11.19 -0.39 -8.05
C GLU A 10 -9.97 0.16 -7.31
N CYS A 11 -8.92 0.55 -8.02
CA CYS A 11 -7.74 1.19 -7.44
C CYS A 11 -7.41 2.49 -8.18
N TYR A 12 -6.78 3.44 -7.49
CA TYR A 12 -6.06 4.50 -8.18
C TYR A 12 -4.85 3.92 -8.91
N VAL A 13 -4.60 4.39 -10.13
CA VAL A 13 -3.49 3.90 -10.97
C VAL A 13 -2.69 5.05 -11.56
N CYS A 14 -1.36 4.93 -11.48
CA CYS A 14 -0.42 5.85 -12.07
C CYS A 14 0.95 5.19 -12.18
N GLU A 15 1.82 5.69 -13.05
CA GLU A 15 3.14 5.14 -13.27
C GLU A 15 4.18 6.26 -13.27
N ASN A 16 5.19 6.13 -12.41
CA ASN A 16 6.35 7.03 -12.30
C ASN A 16 5.98 8.53 -12.26
N GLN A 17 4.97 8.90 -11.48
CA GLN A 17 4.58 10.30 -11.30
C GLN A 17 5.41 10.96 -10.20
N GLU A 18 5.74 12.24 -10.34
CA GLU A 18 6.63 12.93 -9.40
C GLU A 18 5.96 13.31 -8.07
N ASP A 19 4.64 13.20 -8.01
CA ASP A 19 3.83 13.56 -6.86
C ASP A 19 2.56 12.69 -6.78
N ASN A 20 1.93 12.63 -5.61
CA ASN A 20 0.64 11.98 -5.40
C ASN A 20 -0.52 12.93 -5.70
N ASN A 21 -0.54 13.43 -6.92
CA ASN A 21 -1.57 14.32 -7.43
C ASN A 21 -2.05 13.83 -8.80
N GLU A 22 -2.96 14.60 -9.42
CA GLU A 22 -3.45 14.34 -10.77
C GLU A 22 -3.78 12.86 -11.04
N LYS A 23 -2.99 12.19 -11.90
CA LYS A 23 -3.20 10.79 -12.26
C LYS A 23 -3.28 9.87 -11.05
N CYS A 24 -2.40 10.05 -10.06
CA CYS A 24 -2.33 9.18 -8.88
C CYS A 24 -3.55 9.29 -7.94
N VAL A 25 -4.42 10.30 -8.11
CA VAL A 25 -5.64 10.49 -7.30
C VAL A 25 -6.91 10.69 -8.13
N LYS A 26 -6.82 10.69 -9.46
CA LYS A 26 -7.94 10.89 -10.39
C LYS A 26 -8.12 9.73 -11.36
N THR A 27 -7.05 9.02 -11.72
CA THR A 27 -7.12 7.89 -12.65
C THR A 27 -7.42 6.62 -11.87
N ILE A 28 -8.54 5.97 -12.21
CA ILE A 28 -9.04 4.76 -11.56
C ILE A 28 -9.06 3.63 -12.59
N ALA A 29 -8.67 2.43 -12.17
CA ALA A 29 -8.85 1.21 -12.95
C ALA A 29 -9.68 0.20 -12.16
N THR A 30 -10.59 -0.45 -12.87
CA THR A 30 -11.26 -1.66 -12.39
C THR A 30 -10.28 -2.83 -12.48
N CYS A 31 -9.99 -3.47 -11.35
CA CYS A 31 -9.03 -4.55 -11.27
C CYS A 31 -9.56 -5.82 -11.95
N VAL A 32 -8.67 -6.55 -12.62
CA VAL A 32 -9.05 -7.79 -13.34
C VAL A 32 -9.13 -8.98 -12.38
N TYR A 33 -9.62 -10.12 -12.90
CA TYR A 33 -9.68 -11.36 -12.12
C TYR A 33 -8.32 -11.71 -11.50
N GLY A 34 -8.32 -12.04 -10.21
CA GLY A 34 -7.13 -12.36 -9.43
C GLY A 34 -6.39 -11.15 -8.85
N GLN A 35 -6.77 -9.91 -9.20
CA GLN A 35 -6.23 -8.71 -8.56
C GLN A 35 -7.15 -8.24 -7.43
N ASP A 36 -6.81 -8.63 -6.21
CA ASP A 36 -7.63 -8.46 -5.00
C ASP A 36 -7.11 -7.37 -4.05
N VAL A 37 -6.04 -6.66 -4.41
CA VAL A 37 -5.44 -5.58 -3.62
C VAL A 37 -4.95 -4.41 -4.50
N CYS A 38 -4.83 -3.23 -3.90
CA CYS A 38 -4.12 -2.10 -4.50
C CYS A 38 -2.69 -2.06 -3.96
N LEU A 39 -1.71 -2.00 -4.86
CA LEU A 39 -0.31 -1.80 -4.54
C LEU A 39 0.08 -0.34 -4.83
N THR A 40 0.84 0.26 -3.93
CA THR A 40 1.51 1.55 -4.15
C THR A 40 3.00 1.41 -3.90
N GLU A 41 3.81 2.07 -4.73
CA GLU A 41 5.25 2.16 -4.62
C GLU A 41 5.67 3.64 -4.69
N ILE A 42 6.58 4.04 -3.81
CA ILE A 42 7.26 5.33 -3.88
C ILE A 42 8.77 5.09 -3.89
N ARG A 43 9.44 5.73 -4.83
CA ARG A 43 10.88 5.64 -5.02
C ARG A 43 11.47 7.02 -4.84
N TRP A 44 12.62 7.08 -4.19
CA TRP A 44 13.47 8.26 -4.15
C TRP A 44 14.81 7.93 -4.78
N GLY A 45 15.19 8.69 -5.79
CA GLY A 45 16.44 8.47 -6.51
C GLY A 45 16.55 9.31 -7.78
N SER A 46 17.53 8.99 -8.61
CA SER A 46 17.86 9.70 -9.86
C SER A 46 17.54 8.88 -11.12
N THR A 47 16.53 8.01 -11.05
CA THR A 47 16.14 7.07 -12.11
C THR A 47 15.56 7.76 -13.36
N PRO A 48 15.62 7.13 -14.56
CA PRO A 48 16.05 5.75 -14.83
C PRO A 48 17.56 5.57 -15.07
N TYR A 49 18.33 6.64 -15.31
CA TYR A 49 19.79 6.54 -15.52
C TYR A 49 20.53 7.46 -14.57
N TRP A 50 21.52 6.92 -13.87
CA TRP A 50 22.47 7.73 -13.10
C TRP A 50 23.20 8.66 -14.07
N SER A 51 23.10 9.96 -13.82
CA SER A 51 23.92 10.97 -14.47
C SER A 51 24.50 11.89 -13.41
N GLN A 52 25.72 12.39 -13.67
CA GLN A 52 26.37 13.32 -12.76
C GLN A 52 25.54 14.60 -12.65
N GLY A 53 25.06 14.90 -11.44
CA GLY A 53 24.21 16.08 -11.19
C GLY A 53 22.71 15.85 -11.35
N ALA A 54 22.25 14.62 -11.62
CA ALA A 54 20.82 14.32 -11.60
C ALA A 54 20.22 14.64 -10.22
N LYS A 55 19.18 15.47 -10.22
CA LYS A 55 18.43 15.79 -9.01
C LYS A 55 17.66 14.54 -8.56
N LYS A 56 17.79 14.17 -7.29
CA LYS A 56 16.93 13.15 -6.69
C LYS A 56 15.51 13.68 -6.58
N GLN A 57 14.54 12.83 -6.92
CA GLN A 57 13.13 13.16 -6.81
C GLN A 57 12.29 11.93 -6.50
N TYR A 58 11.03 12.17 -6.17
CA TYR A 58 10.07 11.11 -5.90
C TYR A 58 9.51 10.56 -7.21
N TYR A 59 9.21 9.26 -7.21
CA TYR A 59 8.43 8.61 -8.25
C TYR A 59 7.39 7.70 -7.59
N VAL A 60 6.12 8.00 -7.82
CA VAL A 60 4.96 7.29 -7.30
C VAL A 60 4.35 6.45 -8.40
N SER A 61 4.12 5.17 -8.10
CA SER A 61 3.36 4.26 -8.95
C SER A 61 2.28 3.57 -8.14
N LYS A 62 1.10 3.41 -8.74
CA LYS A 62 -0.07 2.77 -8.14
C LYS A 62 -0.69 1.82 -9.16
N ARG A 63 -1.09 0.62 -8.72
CA ARG A 63 -1.70 -0.38 -9.61
C ARG A 63 -2.57 -1.37 -8.85
N CYS A 64 -3.47 -2.01 -9.58
CA CYS A 64 -4.08 -3.25 -9.16
C CYS A 64 -3.02 -4.36 -9.08
N SER A 65 -3.10 -5.22 -8.07
CA SER A 65 -2.19 -6.35 -7.88
C SER A 65 -2.92 -7.48 -7.14
N ASN A 66 -2.26 -8.62 -7.00
CA ASN A 66 -2.72 -9.71 -6.17
C ASN A 66 -1.99 -9.71 -4.82
N ARG A 67 -2.62 -10.30 -3.79
CA ARG A 67 -2.09 -10.33 -2.42
C ARG A 67 -0.66 -10.87 -2.33
N THR A 68 -0.33 -11.92 -3.08
CA THR A 68 0.99 -12.57 -3.04
C THR A 68 2.09 -11.67 -3.58
N GLU A 69 1.85 -11.06 -4.75
CA GLU A 69 2.76 -10.11 -5.38
C GLU A 69 2.95 -8.88 -4.48
N CYS A 70 1.85 -8.36 -3.93
CA CYS A 70 1.88 -7.21 -3.05
C CYS A 70 2.70 -7.50 -1.78
N ALA A 71 2.48 -8.66 -1.14
CA ALA A 71 3.22 -9.08 0.04
C ALA A 71 4.72 -9.24 -0.25
N THR A 72 5.07 -9.91 -1.36
CA THR A 72 6.46 -10.09 -1.81
C THR A 72 7.15 -8.75 -2.06
N THR A 73 6.44 -7.81 -2.68
CA THR A 73 6.95 -6.46 -2.96
C THR A 73 7.19 -5.69 -1.66
N ARG A 74 6.24 -5.76 -0.71
CA ARG A 74 6.42 -5.18 0.63
C ARG A 74 7.61 -5.76 1.37
N GLU A 75 7.77 -7.08 1.40
CA GLU A 75 8.90 -7.72 2.06
C GLU A 75 10.24 -7.26 1.48
N ARG A 76 10.32 -7.13 0.16
CA ARG A 76 11.52 -6.65 -0.55
C ARG A 76 11.85 -5.20 -0.22
N TYR A 77 10.87 -4.30 -0.26
CA TYR A 77 11.15 -2.85 -0.19
C TYR A 77 11.00 -2.26 1.20
N MET A 78 10.05 -2.71 2.01
CA MET A 78 9.83 -2.12 3.34
C MET A 78 10.97 -2.39 4.32
N SER A 79 11.76 -3.46 4.12
CA SER A 79 12.99 -3.69 4.88
C SER A 79 14.11 -2.68 4.57
N LEU A 80 14.04 -2.01 3.42
CA LEU A 80 15.01 -1.02 2.93
C LEU A 80 14.42 0.40 2.83
N CYS A 81 13.20 0.60 3.30
CA CYS A 81 12.49 1.87 3.30
C CYS A 81 13.03 2.76 4.44
N THR A 82 14.11 3.52 4.17
CA THR A 82 14.84 4.30 5.19
C THR A 82 14.52 5.79 5.21
N HIS A 83 13.96 6.34 4.12
CA HIS A 83 13.70 7.77 3.93
C HIS A 83 14.97 8.66 4.04
N ILE A 84 16.17 8.09 3.89
CA ILE A 84 17.43 8.83 3.95
C ILE A 84 17.66 9.60 2.65
N TRP A 85 17.76 10.93 2.72
CA TRP A 85 17.75 11.81 1.55
C TRP A 85 18.91 11.60 0.56
N TYR A 86 20.08 11.14 1.00
CA TYR A 86 21.24 10.91 0.13
C TYR A 86 21.31 9.48 -0.43
N GLN A 87 20.51 8.55 0.10
CA GLN A 87 20.45 7.17 -0.37
C GLN A 87 19.24 6.98 -1.28
N ASP A 88 19.35 6.07 -2.24
CA ASP A 88 18.17 5.63 -2.98
C ASP A 88 17.37 4.68 -2.09
N TRP A 89 16.06 4.85 -2.09
CA TRP A 89 15.17 3.98 -1.34
C TRP A 89 13.84 3.80 -2.07
N VAL A 90 13.17 2.70 -1.73
CA VAL A 90 11.85 2.36 -2.24
C VAL A 90 11.01 1.93 -1.05
N CYS A 91 9.78 2.42 -0.99
CA CYS A 91 8.77 1.96 -0.04
C CYS A 91 7.58 1.45 -0.82
N SER A 92 6.87 0.49 -0.26
CA SER A 92 5.65 -0.04 -0.88
C SER A 92 4.59 -0.34 0.16
N ASP A 93 3.33 -0.21 -0.25
CA ASP A 93 2.20 -0.46 0.62
C ASP A 93 1.08 -1.21 -0.12
N CYS A 94 0.31 -1.97 0.66
CA CYS A 94 -0.75 -2.85 0.20
C CYS A 94 -2.03 -2.54 0.98
N CYS A 95 -3.12 -2.30 0.27
CA CYS A 95 -4.43 -2.16 0.90
C CYS A 95 -5.51 -2.94 0.13
N GLN A 96 -6.58 -3.30 0.84
CA GLN A 96 -7.73 -3.99 0.28
C GLN A 96 -8.98 -3.13 0.50
N GLY A 97 -9.74 -2.92 -0.57
CA GLY A 97 -10.96 -2.10 -0.59
C GLY A 97 -10.95 -1.08 -1.71
N ASP A 98 -12.15 -0.66 -2.15
CA ASP A 98 -12.28 0.25 -3.29
C ASP A 98 -11.55 1.56 -3.04
N ARG A 99 -10.63 1.89 -3.96
CA ARG A 99 -9.84 3.12 -4.01
C ARG A 99 -9.08 3.39 -2.71
N CYS A 100 -8.71 2.32 -1.99
CA CYS A 100 -8.06 2.42 -0.68
C CYS A 100 -6.68 3.09 -0.74
N ASN A 101 -6.01 3.06 -1.91
CA ASN A 101 -4.66 3.57 -2.10
C ASN A 101 -4.62 5.06 -2.48
N TYR A 102 -5.50 5.89 -1.91
CA TYR A 102 -5.47 7.34 -2.12
C TYR A 102 -4.13 7.96 -1.64
N TYR A 103 -3.69 7.57 -0.44
CA TYR A 103 -2.39 7.95 0.09
C TYR A 103 -1.29 7.01 -0.42
N ILE A 104 -0.03 7.46 -0.35
CA ILE A 104 1.11 6.69 -0.84
C ILE A 104 1.40 5.49 0.07
N ILE A 105 1.52 5.74 1.38
CA ILE A 105 1.73 4.71 2.40
C ILE A 105 0.63 4.91 3.45
N SER A 106 -0.26 3.94 3.58
CA SER A 106 -1.33 3.95 4.59
C SER A 106 -0.79 3.28 5.85
N GLY A 107 -0.63 4.05 6.92
CA GLY A 107 -0.13 3.59 8.21
C GLY A 107 -1.11 2.70 8.99
N ASN A 108 -1.71 1.68 8.36
CA ASN A 108 -2.43 0.63 9.09
C ASN A 108 -1.41 -0.25 9.80
N GLY A 109 -0.85 0.27 10.90
CA GLY A 109 -0.27 -0.57 11.93
C GLY A 109 -1.31 -1.59 12.30
N ASN A 110 -0.97 -2.88 12.18
CA ASN A 110 -1.81 -3.97 12.64
C ASN A 110 -2.05 -3.80 14.15
N PHE A 111 -3.07 -3.04 14.53
CA PHE A 111 -3.62 -3.08 15.87
C PHE A 111 -4.18 -4.48 16.05
N LYS A 112 -3.36 -5.38 16.59
CA LYS A 112 -3.87 -6.67 17.08
C LYS A 112 -4.82 -6.32 18.23
N PRO A 113 -6.14 -6.52 18.10
CA PRO A 113 -7.02 -6.32 19.24
C PRO A 113 -6.64 -7.37 20.28
N ILE A 114 -5.97 -6.95 21.36
CA ILE A 114 -5.74 -7.78 22.54
C ILE A 114 -7.09 -7.82 23.30
N LEU A 115 -8.09 -8.50 22.74
CA LEU A 115 -9.42 -8.62 23.34
C LEU A 115 -9.73 -10.06 23.75
N SER A 116 -8.81 -10.70 24.48
CA SER A 116 -9.03 -12.07 24.96
C SER A 116 -8.51 -12.38 26.37
N LEU A 117 -8.08 -11.38 27.17
CA LEU A 117 -7.57 -11.65 28.53
C LEU A 117 -8.43 -11.16 29.70
N LEU A 118 -9.54 -10.44 29.48
CA LEU A 118 -10.30 -9.83 30.59
C LEU A 118 -11.61 -10.53 30.99
N LEU A 119 -12.04 -11.58 30.29
CA LEU A 119 -13.28 -12.31 30.65
C LEU A 119 -13.07 -13.60 31.47
N GLY A 120 -11.83 -14.08 31.62
CA GLY A 120 -11.54 -15.31 32.39
C GLY A 120 -11.42 -15.12 33.91
N GLY A 121 -11.27 -13.89 34.40
CA GLY A 121 -10.96 -13.60 35.81
C GLY A 121 -12.15 -13.55 36.77
N PHE A 122 -13.39 -13.49 36.26
CA PHE A 122 -14.58 -13.34 37.11
C PHE A 122 -15.28 -14.65 37.50
N ILE A 123 -14.84 -15.79 36.96
CA ILE A 123 -15.44 -17.11 37.31
C ILE A 123 -14.66 -17.80 38.46
N LEU A 124 -13.41 -17.42 38.72
CA LEU A 124 -12.57 -18.01 39.78
C LEU A 124 -12.69 -17.33 41.16
N SER A 125 -13.53 -16.30 41.31
CA SER A 125 -13.78 -15.63 42.61
C SER A 125 -15.07 -16.09 43.32
N ARG A 126 -15.68 -17.18 42.83
CA ARG A 126 -16.90 -17.81 43.37
C ARG A 126 -16.73 -19.32 43.58
N LEU A 127 -15.56 -19.75 44.07
CA LEU A 127 -15.30 -21.09 44.61
C LEU A 127 -14.59 -20.94 45.96
#